data_AF-A0A853F0W8-F1
#
_entry.id   AF-A0A853F0W8-F1
#
_cell.length_a   1.000
_cell.length_b   1.000
_cell.length_c   1.000
_cell.angle_alpha   90.00
_cell.angle_beta   90.00
_cell.angle_gamma   90.00
#
_symmetry.space_group_name_H-M   'P 1'
#
loop_
_entity.id
_entity.type
_entity.pdbx_description
1 polymer ?
#
loop_
_entity_poly.entity_id
_entity_poly.type
_entity_poly.pdbx_seq_one_letter_code
_entity_poly.pdbx_strand_id
1 'polypeptide(L)'
;MQRSLLEPLLEQINNHLEQNSIIVTLGSINIIDATVIEAKQSRKRKGKDSNNTQDSEAGYNVKTAADGKRKTTYGFKMHANTDEDGFVKKMTYTPGNVHDSQEMDKLLNKAHGQVFADSAYANKKNDERLGKHNETFA
;
A
#
# COMPACT_ATOMS: atom_id res chain seq x y z
N MET A 1 -16.48 2.80 17.86
CA MET A 1 -15.47 1.93 17.21
C MET A 1 -16.04 1.53 15.86
N GLN A 2 -15.73 2.29 14.79
CA GLN A 2 -16.22 1.98 13.45
C GLN A 2 -15.56 0.67 13.03
N ARG A 3 -16.34 -0.39 12.80
CA ARG A 3 -15.80 -1.67 12.34
C ARG A 3 -15.23 -1.43 10.94
N SER A 4 -13.93 -1.63 10.78
CA SER A 4 -13.28 -1.58 9.47
C SER A 4 -13.71 -2.82 8.69
N LEU A 5 -14.81 -2.71 7.95
CA LEU A 5 -15.40 -3.83 7.21
C LEU A 5 -14.63 -4.18 5.93
N LEU A 6 -13.77 -3.29 5.46
CA LEU A 6 -13.09 -3.46 4.18
C LEU A 6 -12.19 -4.70 4.15
N GLU A 7 -11.36 -4.90 5.17
CA GLU A 7 -10.44 -6.04 5.23
C GLU A 7 -11.19 -7.37 5.37
N PRO A 8 -12.16 -7.53 6.31
CA PRO A 8 -12.97 -8.75 6.39
C PRO A 8 -13.77 -9.05 5.12
N LEU A 9 -14.28 -8.02 4.43
CA LEU A 9 -15.03 -8.21 3.19
C LEU A 9 -14.11 -8.62 2.03
N LEU A 10 -12.92 -8.02 1.92
CA LEU A 10 -11.93 -8.42 0.92
C LEU A 10 -11.51 -9.88 1.14
N GLU A 11 -11.25 -10.26 2.39
CA GLU A 11 -10.90 -11.64 2.74
C GLU A 11 -12.03 -12.61 2.37
N GLN A 12 -13.29 -12.26 2.64
CA GLN A 12 -14.43 -13.08 2.22
C GLN A 12 -14.55 -13.19 0.69
N ILE A 13 -14.34 -12.11 -0.04
CA ILE A 13 -14.34 -12.12 -1.51
C ILE A 13 -13.25 -13.08 -2.02
N ASN A 14 -12.01 -12.92 -1.53
CA ASN A 14 -10.89 -13.75 -1.94
C ASN A 14 -11.12 -15.23 -1.60
N ASN A 15 -11.66 -15.54 -0.41
CA ASN A 15 -12.03 -16.90 -0.05
C ASN A 15 -13.06 -17.50 -1.01
N HIS A 16 -14.08 -16.74 -1.44
CA HIS A 16 -15.04 -17.21 -2.42
C HIS A 16 -14.40 -17.42 -3.79
N LEU A 17 -13.52 -16.51 -4.23
CA LEU A 17 -12.82 -16.66 -5.51
C LEU A 17 -11.91 -17.89 -5.52
N GLU A 18 -11.19 -18.15 -4.43
CA GLU A 18 -10.36 -19.35 -4.26
C GLU A 18 -11.21 -20.64 -4.27
N GLN A 19 -12.31 -20.68 -3.52
CA GLN A 19 -13.20 -21.84 -3.45
C GLN A 19 -13.82 -22.18 -4.82
N ASN A 20 -14.04 -21.16 -5.66
CA ASN A 20 -14.53 -21.34 -7.02
C ASN A 20 -13.40 -21.53 -8.05
N SER A 21 -12.15 -21.70 -7.61
CA SER A 21 -10.97 -21.88 -8.46
C SER A 21 -10.78 -20.74 -9.49
N ILE A 22 -11.22 -19.53 -9.16
CA ILE A 22 -11.05 -18.33 -9.99
C ILE A 22 -9.67 -17.72 -9.78
N ILE A 23 -9.18 -17.71 -8.54
CA ILE A 23 -7.83 -17.28 -8.19
C ILE A 23 -7.06 -18.40 -7.51
N VAL A 24 -5.74 -18.40 -7.68
CA VAL A 24 -4.83 -19.29 -6.97
C VAL A 24 -4.01 -18.44 -6.01
N THR A 25 -4.05 -18.76 -4.71
CA THR A 25 -3.29 -18.00 -3.70
C THR A 25 -1.94 -18.65 -3.39
N LEU A 26 -1.86 -19.97 -3.37
CA LEU A 26 -0.62 -20.68 -3.11
C LEU A 26 0.34 -20.59 -4.31
N GLY A 27 1.56 -20.10 -4.10
CA GLY A 27 2.58 -20.00 -5.16
C GLY A 27 2.38 -18.85 -6.14
N SER A 28 1.33 -18.06 -5.96
CA SER A 28 0.96 -16.96 -6.86
C SER A 28 1.90 -15.76 -6.77
N ILE A 29 1.98 -14.99 -7.86
CA ILE A 29 2.84 -13.81 -7.95
C ILE A 29 2.26 -12.68 -7.08
N ASN A 30 3.11 -11.94 -6.38
CA ASN A 30 2.71 -10.80 -5.56
C ASN A 30 3.29 -9.53 -6.19
N ILE A 31 2.43 -8.66 -6.70
CA ILE A 31 2.80 -7.37 -7.28
C ILE A 31 2.38 -6.28 -6.29
N ILE A 32 3.36 -5.55 -5.76
CA ILE A 32 3.17 -4.58 -4.68
C ILE A 32 3.48 -3.17 -5.17
N ASP A 33 2.51 -2.27 -5.00
CA ASP A 33 2.65 -0.85 -5.30
C ASP A 33 1.87 0.03 -4.30
N ALA A 34 2.20 1.32 -4.26
CA ALA A 34 1.53 2.33 -3.46
C ALA A 34 0.93 3.46 -4.31
N THR A 35 -0.37 3.70 -4.15
CA THR A 35 -1.04 4.87 -4.72
C THR A 35 -1.21 5.97 -3.68
N VAL A 36 -0.88 7.21 -4.06
CA VAL A 36 -1.03 8.40 -3.22
C VAL A 36 -2.44 8.95 -3.38
N ILE A 37 -3.13 9.18 -2.27
CA ILE A 37 -4.50 9.71 -2.23
C ILE A 37 -4.47 11.06 -1.51
N GLU A 38 -4.84 12.15 -2.17
CA GLU A 38 -4.90 13.47 -1.53
C GLU A 38 -6.01 13.50 -0.47
N ALA A 39 -5.72 14.05 0.70
CA ALA A 39 -6.73 14.24 1.74
C ALA A 39 -7.80 15.25 1.31
N LYS A 40 -9.06 14.99 1.67
CA LYS A 40 -10.16 15.94 1.44
C LYS A 40 -9.85 17.34 2.02
N GLN A 41 -9.21 17.37 3.20
CA GLN A 41 -8.71 18.58 3.82
C GLN A 41 -7.17 18.66 3.72
N SER A 42 -6.65 18.88 2.51
CA SER A 42 -5.20 18.86 2.26
C SER A 42 -4.45 20.16 2.59
N ARG A 43 -5.16 21.30 2.60
CA ARG A 43 -4.55 22.63 2.77
C ARG A 43 -4.69 23.15 4.19
N LYS A 44 -3.62 23.79 4.69
CA LYS A 44 -3.66 24.60 5.91
C LYS A 44 -4.68 25.72 5.75
N ARG A 45 -5.74 25.70 6.54
CA ARG A 45 -6.68 26.81 6.70
C ARG A 45 -6.95 27.00 8.18
N LYS A 46 -7.33 28.22 8.53
CA LYS A 46 -7.72 28.59 9.89
C LYS A 46 -9.19 28.19 10.09
N GLY A 47 -9.44 27.30 11.04
CA GLY A 47 -10.78 26.91 11.46
C GLY A 47 -11.44 28.03 12.26
N LYS A 48 -12.72 27.83 12.60
CA LYS A 48 -13.52 28.77 13.39
C LYS A 48 -12.83 29.14 14.72
N ASP A 49 -12.18 28.17 15.34
CA ASP A 49 -11.48 28.31 16.62
C ASP A 49 -9.97 28.55 16.45
N SER A 50 -9.53 29.06 15.31
CA SER A 50 -8.10 29.29 14.97
C SER A 50 -7.22 28.04 14.79
N ASN A 51 -7.80 26.83 14.88
CA ASN A 51 -7.07 25.57 14.69
C ASN A 51 -6.78 25.27 13.20
N ASN A 52 -5.76 24.43 12.94
CA ASN A 52 -5.50 23.91 11.59
C ASN A 52 -6.64 22.98 11.17
N THR A 53 -7.24 23.23 10.00
CA THR A 53 -8.29 22.38 9.44
C THR A 53 -7.78 21.26 8.54
N GLN A 54 -6.47 21.03 8.45
CA GLN A 54 -5.96 19.88 7.70
C GLN A 54 -6.44 18.59 8.36
N ASP A 55 -6.64 17.56 7.55
CA ASP A 55 -6.89 16.22 8.04
C ASP A 55 -5.74 15.82 8.99
N SER A 56 -6.10 15.51 10.23
CA SER A 56 -5.14 15.20 11.30
C SER A 56 -4.50 13.83 11.15
N GLU A 57 -5.09 12.94 10.35
CA GLU A 57 -4.58 11.59 10.10
C GLU A 57 -3.71 11.53 8.84
N ALA A 58 -3.73 12.56 8.00
CA ALA A 58 -2.94 12.62 6.78
C ALA A 58 -1.50 13.12 7.01
N GLY A 59 -0.63 12.87 6.02
CA GLY A 59 0.77 13.25 6.05
C GLY A 59 1.27 13.76 4.70
N TYR A 60 2.38 14.51 4.73
CA TYR A 60 3.03 14.98 3.50
C TYR A 60 3.82 13.85 2.84
N ASN A 61 3.37 13.43 1.66
CA ASN A 61 4.18 12.67 0.72
C ASN A 61 4.99 13.61 -0.17
N VAL A 62 6.28 13.36 -0.33
CA VAL A 62 7.19 14.18 -1.13
C VAL A 62 7.96 13.27 -2.08
N LYS A 63 7.85 13.53 -3.38
CA LYS A 63 8.60 12.79 -4.41
C LYS A 63 9.21 13.71 -5.44
N THR A 64 10.36 13.33 -5.99
CA THR A 64 10.93 13.98 -7.17
C THR A 64 10.32 13.32 -8.39
N ALA A 65 9.62 14.10 -9.22
CA ALA A 65 9.05 13.59 -10.46
C ALA A 65 10.14 13.42 -11.53
N ALA A 66 9.83 12.69 -12.61
CA ALA A 66 10.75 12.44 -13.71
C ALA A 66 11.30 13.71 -14.37
N ASP A 67 10.60 14.85 -14.23
CA ASP A 67 11.05 16.17 -14.68
C ASP A 67 12.04 16.85 -13.71
N GLY A 68 12.49 16.15 -12.67
CA GLY A 68 13.36 16.66 -11.61
C GLY A 68 12.67 17.56 -10.59
N LYS A 69 11.37 17.83 -10.73
CA LYS A 69 10.66 18.74 -9.82
C LYS A 69 10.12 17.99 -8.62
N ARG A 70 10.27 18.61 -7.45
CA ARG A 70 9.69 18.11 -6.21
C ARG A 70 8.18 18.32 -6.21
N LYS A 71 7.42 17.23 -6.10
CA LYS A 71 5.96 17.23 -5.93
C LYS A 71 5.63 16.83 -4.49
N THR A 72 4.72 17.58 -3.88
CA THR A 72 4.26 17.35 -2.51
C THR A 72 2.75 17.17 -2.52
N THR A 73 2.26 16.12 -1.87
CA THR A 73 0.83 15.83 -1.68
C THR A 73 0.58 15.62 -0.20
N TYR A 74 -0.43 16.28 0.38
CA TYR A 74 -0.86 16.01 1.76
C TYR A 74 -2.03 15.04 1.72
N GLY A 75 -1.85 13.86 2.29
CA GLY A 75 -2.83 12.80 2.13
C GLY A 75 -2.38 11.48 2.73
N PHE A 76 -2.79 10.41 2.06
CA PHE A 76 -2.59 9.03 2.46
C PHE A 76 -1.88 8.25 1.34
N LYS A 77 -1.41 7.05 1.67
CA LYS A 77 -1.00 6.05 0.70
C LYS A 77 -1.87 4.81 0.90
N MET A 78 -2.37 4.26 -0.21
CA MET A 78 -2.93 2.93 -0.26
C MET A 78 -1.88 2.01 -0.87
N HIS A 79 -1.46 1.01 -0.11
CA HIS A 79 -0.57 -0.04 -0.56
C HIS A 79 -1.40 -1.25 -0.92
N ALA A 80 -1.14 -1.87 -2.08
CA ALA A 80 -1.87 -3.03 -2.55
C ALA A 80 -0.93 -4.15 -2.94
N ASN A 81 -1.34 -5.38 -2.69
CA ASN A 81 -0.74 -6.60 -3.23
C ASN A 81 -1.76 -7.25 -4.19
N THR A 82 -1.33 -7.49 -5.42
CA THR A 82 -2.14 -8.06 -6.51
C THR A 82 -1.47 -9.30 -7.12
N ASP A 83 -2.24 -10.16 -7.79
CA ASP A 83 -1.68 -11.15 -8.72
C ASP A 83 -1.47 -10.58 -10.13
N GLU A 84 -0.96 -11.42 -11.02
CA GLU A 84 -0.74 -11.15 -12.44
C GLU A 84 -2.02 -10.79 -13.22
N ASP A 85 -3.19 -11.23 -12.74
CA ASP A 85 -4.50 -10.96 -13.35
C ASP A 85 -5.17 -9.70 -12.76
N GLY A 86 -4.56 -9.09 -11.75
CA GLY A 86 -5.01 -7.85 -11.11
C GLY A 86 -6.00 -8.06 -9.95
N PHE A 87 -6.20 -9.27 -9.45
CA PHE A 87 -6.99 -9.50 -8.24
C PHE A 87 -6.24 -8.99 -7.01
N VAL A 88 -6.96 -8.25 -6.16
CA VAL A 88 -6.39 -7.66 -4.95
C VAL A 88 -6.36 -8.69 -3.83
N LYS A 89 -5.16 -9.13 -3.45
CA LYS A 89 -4.94 -10.08 -2.35
C LYS A 89 -5.02 -9.40 -1.00
N LYS A 90 -4.42 -8.20 -0.90
CA LYS A 90 -4.34 -7.45 0.34
C LYS A 90 -4.14 -5.97 0.09
N MET A 91 -4.58 -5.15 1.04
CA MET A 91 -4.38 -3.71 1.00
C MET A 91 -4.12 -3.14 2.39
N THR A 92 -3.29 -2.11 2.50
CA THR A 92 -3.08 -1.33 3.73
C THR A 92 -3.10 0.16 3.43
N TYR A 93 -3.31 0.95 4.48
CA TYR A 93 -3.43 2.40 4.39
C TYR A 93 -2.50 3.06 5.39
N THR A 94 -1.79 4.10 4.94
CA THR A 94 -0.90 4.88 5.79
C THR A 94 -1.06 6.38 5.54
N PRO A 95 -0.73 7.24 6.50
CA PRO A 95 -0.48 8.65 6.24
C PRO A 95 0.64 8.83 5.19
N GLY A 96 0.55 9.87 4.37
CA GLY A 96 1.44 10.06 3.21
C GLY A 96 2.94 10.18 3.52
N ASN A 97 3.32 10.41 4.78
CA ASN A 97 4.70 10.52 5.24
C ASN A 97 5.32 9.19 5.69
N VAL A 98 4.55 8.09 5.74
CA VAL A 98 5.10 6.76 6.04
C VAL A 98 5.88 6.25 4.83
N HIS A 99 7.03 5.65 5.09
CA HIS A 99 7.89 5.08 4.03
C HIS A 99 7.39 3.69 3.63
N ASP A 100 7.33 3.41 2.33
CA ASP A 100 6.63 2.24 1.77
C ASP A 100 7.22 0.91 2.24
N SER A 101 8.55 0.86 2.41
CA SER A 101 9.26 -0.31 2.95
C SER A 101 8.80 -0.80 4.33
N GLN A 102 8.04 0.00 5.09
CA GLN A 102 7.44 -0.41 6.37
C GLN A 102 6.16 -1.25 6.21
N GLU A 103 5.52 -1.22 5.04
CA GLU A 103 4.23 -1.88 4.80
C GLU A 103 4.35 -3.26 4.15
N MET A 104 5.52 -3.62 3.62
CA MET A 104 5.79 -4.91 2.97
C MET A 104 5.33 -6.11 3.81
N ASP A 105 5.68 -6.11 5.11
CA ASP A 105 5.34 -7.20 6.03
C ASP A 105 3.84 -7.42 6.19
N LYS A 106 3.04 -6.35 6.04
CA LYS A 106 1.59 -6.42 6.18
C LYS A 106 0.93 -6.89 4.90
N LEU A 107 1.55 -6.69 3.74
CA LEU A 107 0.97 -6.97 2.41
C LEU A 107 1.18 -8.41 1.94
N LEU A 108 2.21 -9.08 2.46
CA LEU A 108 2.53 -10.47 2.09
C LEU A 108 1.87 -11.48 3.03
N ASN A 109 1.26 -12.51 2.44
CA ASN A 109 0.81 -13.70 3.16
C ASN A 109 1.95 -14.71 3.31
N LYS A 110 1.81 -15.68 4.22
CA LYS A 110 2.81 -16.75 4.43
C LYS A 110 2.92 -17.74 3.26
N ALA A 111 1.97 -17.72 2.33
CA ALA A 111 2.00 -18.55 1.14
C ALA A 111 3.02 -17.96 0.16
N HIS A 112 4.18 -18.62 0.06
CA HIS A 112 5.33 -18.16 -0.71
C HIS A 112 5.08 -18.28 -2.21
N GLY A 113 5.13 -17.15 -2.91
CA GLY A 113 5.28 -17.02 -4.36
C GLY A 113 6.29 -15.92 -4.67
N GLN A 114 6.51 -15.61 -5.95
CA GLN A 114 7.42 -14.53 -6.34
C GLN A 114 6.85 -13.16 -5.91
N VAL A 115 7.73 -12.23 -5.58
CA VAL A 115 7.38 -10.87 -5.15
C VAL A 115 8.06 -9.86 -6.08
N PHE A 116 7.23 -8.99 -6.64
CA PHE A 116 7.58 -7.85 -7.48
C PHE A 116 7.11 -6.60 -6.77
N ALA A 117 8.01 -5.65 -6.51
CA ALA A 117 7.67 -4.41 -5.84
C ALA A 117 8.50 -3.24 -6.35
N ASP A 118 7.95 -2.03 -6.22
CA ASP A 118 8.70 -0.79 -6.47
C ASP A 118 9.92 -0.68 -5.54
N SER A 119 11.00 -0.06 -6.04
CA SER A 119 12.23 0.20 -5.28
C SER A 119 12.02 0.88 -3.93
N ALA A 120 10.94 1.65 -3.74
CA ALA A 120 10.59 2.26 -2.46
C ALA A 120 10.31 1.23 -1.34
N TYR A 121 10.04 -0.02 -1.69
CA TYR A 121 9.90 -1.12 -0.76
C TYR A 121 11.21 -1.86 -0.46
N ALA A 122 12.27 -1.65 -1.25
CA ALA A 122 13.54 -2.32 -1.07
C ALA A 122 14.20 -1.88 0.26
N ASN A 123 14.56 -2.84 1.10
CA ASN A 123 15.40 -2.64 2.27
C ASN A 123 16.05 -3.98 2.67
N LYS A 124 17.14 -3.91 3.44
CA LYS A 124 17.90 -5.10 3.87
C LYS A 124 17.03 -6.15 4.59
N LYS A 125 16.05 -5.72 5.39
CA LYS A 125 15.15 -6.61 6.14
C LYS A 125 14.22 -7.37 5.19
N ASN A 126 13.70 -6.70 4.17
CA ASN A 126 12.83 -7.25 3.14
C ASN A 126 13.63 -8.21 2.26
N ASP A 127 14.86 -7.86 1.89
CA ASP A 127 15.75 -8.73 1.12
C ASP A 127 16.06 -10.04 1.88
N GLU A 128 16.44 -9.93 3.16
CA GLU A 128 16.67 -11.10 4.04
C GLU A 128 15.44 -11.99 4.15
N ARG A 129 14.25 -11.38 4.23
CA ARG A 129 12.96 -12.11 4.32
C ARG A 129 12.60 -12.80 3.00
N LEU A 130 12.83 -12.13 1.89
CA LEU A 130 12.46 -12.60 0.55
C LEU A 130 13.45 -13.63 -0.02
N GLY A 131 14.69 -13.65 0.47
CA GLY A 131 15.71 -14.60 0.01
C GLY A 131 16.10 -14.38 -1.46
N LYS A 132 16.68 -15.41 -2.10
CA LYS A 132 17.21 -15.33 -3.49
C LYS A 132 16.16 -15.41 -4.62
N HIS A 133 14.87 -15.51 -4.29
CA HIS A 133 13.82 -15.85 -5.27
C HIS A 133 12.91 -14.68 -5.65
N ASN A 134 13.30 -13.43 -5.36
CA ASN A 134 12.45 -12.25 -5.51
C ASN A 134 13.21 -11.08 -6.13
N GLU A 135 12.51 -10.31 -6.96
CA GLU A 135 13.05 -9.21 -7.74
C GLU A 135 12.31 -7.92 -7.36
N THR A 136 12.97 -7.01 -6.64
CA THR A 136 12.54 -5.61 -6.51
C THR A 136 13.07 -4.84 -7.71
N PHE A 137 12.19 -4.19 -8.46
CA PHE A 137 12.56 -3.48 -9.68
C PHE A 137 12.73 -1.99 -9.40
N ALA A 138 13.77 -1.44 -10.03
CA ALA A 138 14.14 -0.02 -9.97
C ALA A 138 13.41 0.82 -11.01
#